data_AF-A0A7X7YC79-F1
#
_entry.id   AF-A0A7X7YC79-F1
#
_cell.length_a   1.000
_cell.length_b   1.000
_cell.length_c   1.000
_cell.angle_alpha   90.00
_cell.angle_beta   90.00
_cell.angle_gamma   90.00
#
_symmetry.space_group_name_H-M   'P 1'
#
loop_
_entity.id
_entity.type
_entity.pdbx_description
1 polymer ?
#
loop_
_entity_poly.entity_id
_entity_poly.type
_entity_poly.pdbx_seq_one_letter_code
_entity_poly.pdbx_strand_id
1 'polypeptide(L)'
;TYTAYDDAIDVDTRYTHSQIEQALLNGEFLFVPSGGRAIVEQDINTFTSYTPEKGKHFSKNRVIRVLDGIANDLKRIFEQYYIGKVNNDADGRNLFKNEIINYLNTLQEIGAVQNFDTQNDVKVLPGNEVDSIYVELYVQPTDSVEKIYMKITIR
;
A
#
# COMPACT_ATOMS: atom_id res chain seq x y z
N THR A 1 12.13 -3.66 -1.75
CA THR A 1 12.89 -3.99 -2.95
C THR A 1 14.30 -3.45 -2.81
N TYR A 2 15.33 -4.24 -3.13
CA TYR A 2 16.76 -3.89 -3.11
C TYR A 2 17.33 -3.50 -1.73
N THR A 3 16.68 -3.96 -0.66
CA THR A 3 17.19 -3.81 0.72
C THR A 3 18.10 -4.98 1.04
N ALA A 4 19.26 -4.71 1.65
CA ALA A 4 20.18 -5.76 2.10
C ALA A 4 19.60 -6.50 3.31
N TYR A 5 19.86 -7.81 3.36
CA TYR A 5 19.72 -8.57 4.60
C TYR A 5 20.97 -8.30 5.44
N ASP A 6 20.77 -7.81 6.66
CA ASP A 6 21.88 -7.43 7.54
C ASP A 6 22.80 -8.62 7.84
N ASP A 7 24.10 -8.37 7.83
CA ASP A 7 25.18 -9.36 8.05
C ASP A 7 25.30 -10.50 7.02
N ALA A 8 24.38 -10.62 6.06
CA ALA A 8 24.47 -11.61 4.99
C ALA A 8 25.44 -11.15 3.89
N ILE A 9 26.52 -11.92 3.71
CA ILE A 9 27.56 -11.66 2.71
C ILE A 9 27.30 -12.31 1.34
N ASP A 10 26.37 -13.26 1.30
CA ASP A 10 25.95 -13.98 0.09
C ASP A 10 24.58 -14.63 0.29
N VAL A 11 24.00 -15.17 -0.78
CA VAL A 11 22.83 -16.06 -0.73
C VAL A 11 23.27 -17.51 -0.78
N ASP A 12 22.52 -18.40 -0.11
CA ASP A 12 22.82 -19.84 -0.09
C ASP A 12 22.62 -20.48 -1.48
N THR A 13 21.49 -20.21 -2.12
CA THR A 13 21.21 -20.65 -3.49
C THR A 13 21.20 -19.46 -4.44
N ARG A 14 22.03 -19.53 -5.49
CA ARG A 14 22.09 -18.52 -6.56
C ARG A 14 21.27 -18.98 -7.75
N TYR A 15 20.23 -18.21 -8.08
CA TYR A 15 19.41 -18.43 -9.26
C TYR A 15 19.99 -17.73 -10.49
N THR A 16 19.76 -18.30 -11.67
CA THR A 16 19.98 -17.60 -12.94
C THR A 16 18.94 -16.48 -13.10
N HIS A 17 19.19 -15.54 -14.02
CA HIS A 17 18.22 -14.49 -14.32
C HIS A 17 16.83 -15.03 -14.70
N SER A 18 16.77 -16.05 -15.56
CA SER A 18 15.50 -16.66 -15.94
C SER A 18 14.78 -17.33 -14.78
N GLN A 19 15.51 -17.95 -13.85
CA GLN A 19 14.93 -18.53 -12.64
C GLN A 19 14.38 -17.45 -11.70
N ILE A 20 15.10 -16.32 -11.55
CA ILE A 20 14.64 -15.16 -10.78
C ILE A 20 13.34 -14.62 -11.38
N GLU A 21 13.29 -14.42 -12.70
CA GLU A 21 12.08 -13.93 -13.38
C GLU A 21 10.88 -14.86 -13.15
N GLN A 22 11.08 -16.19 -13.24
CA GLN A 22 10.01 -17.15 -12.98
C GLN A 22 9.56 -17.15 -11.52
N ALA A 23 10.48 -17.09 -10.57
CA ALA A 23 10.16 -17.01 -9.15
C ALA A 23 9.31 -15.75 -8.83
N LEU A 24 9.68 -14.60 -9.41
CA LEU A 24 8.88 -13.37 -9.26
C LEU A 24 7.48 -13.49 -9.90
N LEU A 25 7.35 -14.16 -11.05
CA LEU A 25 6.04 -14.43 -11.66
C LEU A 25 5.17 -15.35 -10.80
N ASN A 26 5.79 -16.26 -10.05
CA ASN A 26 5.13 -17.16 -9.10
C ASN A 26 4.79 -16.50 -7.76
N GLY A 27 5.14 -15.22 -7.55
CA GLY A 27 4.87 -14.51 -6.29
C GLY A 27 5.84 -14.91 -5.17
N GLU A 28 7.05 -15.35 -5.52
CA GLU A 28 8.06 -15.77 -4.56
C GLU A 28 8.89 -14.56 -4.10
N PHE A 29 9.09 -14.45 -2.79
CA PHE A 29 10.03 -13.50 -2.21
C PHE A 29 11.41 -14.16 -2.15
N LEU A 30 12.41 -13.59 -2.84
CA LEU A 30 13.75 -14.14 -2.89
C LEU A 30 14.86 -13.09 -2.70
N PHE A 31 16.02 -13.59 -2.31
CA PHE A 31 17.25 -12.81 -2.22
C PHE A 31 18.16 -13.08 -3.42
N VAL A 32 18.91 -12.07 -3.84
CA VAL A 32 19.96 -12.17 -4.87
C VAL A 32 21.28 -11.60 -4.33
N PRO A 33 22.43 -12.10 -4.80
CA PRO A 33 23.72 -11.55 -4.40
C PRO A 33 23.97 -10.22 -5.13
N SER A 34 24.38 -9.19 -4.40
CA SER A 34 24.74 -7.89 -4.96
C SER A 34 25.79 -7.20 -4.10
N GLY A 35 26.93 -6.84 -4.70
CA GLY A 35 27.98 -6.07 -4.02
C GLY A 35 28.54 -6.70 -2.74
N GLY A 36 28.62 -8.04 -2.68
CA GLY A 36 29.07 -8.78 -1.49
C GLY A 36 28.05 -8.82 -0.35
N ARG A 37 26.76 -8.68 -0.68
CA ARG A 37 25.63 -8.80 0.25
C ARG A 37 24.51 -9.63 -0.38
N ALA A 38 23.61 -10.16 0.44
CA ALA A 38 22.30 -10.63 -0.03
C ALA A 38 21.29 -9.47 0.01
N ILE A 39 20.58 -9.23 -1.09
CA ILE A 39 19.54 -8.19 -1.17
C ILE A 39 18.20 -8.79 -1.58
N VAL A 40 17.10 -8.19 -1.15
CA VAL A 40 15.74 -8.55 -1.60
C VAL A 40 15.60 -8.17 -3.07
N GLU A 41 15.26 -9.12 -3.96
CA GLU A 41 15.08 -8.82 -5.38
C GLU A 41 13.86 -7.93 -5.62
N GLN A 42 12.67 -8.33 -5.13
CA GLN A 42 11.46 -7.50 -5.11
C GLN A 42 10.65 -7.79 -3.85
N ASP A 43 10.06 -6.73 -3.30
CA ASP A 43 9.20 -6.83 -2.11
C ASP A 43 7.74 -7.11 -2.52
N ILE A 44 7.50 -8.39 -2.84
CA ILE A 44 6.22 -8.90 -3.31
C ILE A 44 5.64 -9.96 -2.36
N ASN A 45 4.35 -10.25 -2.50
CA ASN A 45 3.67 -11.38 -1.84
C ASN A 45 3.25 -12.44 -2.87
N THR A 46 2.63 -13.50 -2.35
CA THR A 46 2.21 -14.69 -3.10
C THR A 46 1.02 -14.47 -4.03
N PHE A 47 0.46 -13.27 -4.11
CA PHE A 47 -0.70 -12.99 -4.96
C PHE A 47 -0.31 -12.93 -6.44
N THR A 48 -0.78 -13.92 -7.21
CA THR A 48 -0.53 -14.03 -8.65
C THR A 48 -1.79 -14.06 -9.51
N SER A 49 -2.97 -14.23 -8.89
CA SER A 49 -4.26 -14.36 -9.58
C SER A 49 -4.93 -13.00 -9.83
N TYR A 50 -4.34 -12.20 -10.72
CA TYR A 50 -4.82 -10.86 -11.02
C TYR A 50 -6.20 -10.85 -11.70
N THR A 51 -7.07 -9.93 -11.28
CA THR A 51 -8.38 -9.66 -11.90
C THR A 51 -8.51 -8.17 -12.21
N PRO A 52 -9.54 -7.74 -12.96
CA PRO A 52 -9.81 -6.30 -13.16
C PRO A 52 -10.00 -5.53 -11.84
N GLU A 53 -10.60 -6.16 -10.84
CA GLU A 53 -10.86 -5.58 -9.51
C GLU A 53 -9.63 -5.65 -8.59
N LYS A 54 -8.79 -6.68 -8.76
CA LYS A 54 -7.59 -6.91 -7.96
C LYS A 54 -6.37 -7.07 -8.85
N GLY A 55 -5.83 -5.93 -9.26
CA GLY A 55 -4.70 -5.86 -10.20
C GLY A 55 -3.34 -6.18 -9.58
N LYS A 56 -2.30 -6.10 -10.41
CA LYS A 56 -0.90 -6.42 -10.04
C LYS A 56 -0.36 -5.60 -8.87
N HIS A 57 -0.84 -4.38 -8.63
CA HIS A 57 -0.40 -3.57 -7.50
C HIS A 57 -0.66 -4.25 -6.14
N PHE A 58 -1.62 -5.17 -6.04
CA PHE A 58 -1.86 -5.96 -4.83
C PHE A 58 -0.78 -7.02 -4.54
N SER A 59 0.06 -7.39 -5.51
CA SER A 59 1.20 -8.26 -5.24
C SER A 59 2.41 -7.52 -4.69
N LYS A 60 2.38 -6.18 -4.64
CA LYS A 60 3.46 -5.36 -4.09
C LYS A 60 3.21 -5.02 -2.63
N ASN A 61 4.11 -5.43 -1.76
CA ASN A 61 3.90 -5.27 -0.31
C ASN A 61 3.93 -3.81 0.14
N ARG A 62 4.63 -2.92 -0.57
CA ARG A 62 4.58 -1.47 -0.28
C ARG A 62 3.17 -0.91 -0.41
N VAL A 63 2.45 -1.29 -1.47
CA VAL A 63 1.05 -0.89 -1.69
C VAL A 63 0.17 -1.46 -0.58
N ILE A 64 0.33 -2.76 -0.28
CA ILE A 64 -0.43 -3.42 0.79
C ILE A 64 -0.20 -2.76 2.15
N ARG A 65 1.04 -2.42 2.51
CA ARG A 65 1.33 -1.74 3.78
C ARG A 65 0.62 -0.40 3.92
N VAL A 66 0.46 0.37 2.83
CA VAL A 66 -0.31 1.63 2.85
C VAL A 66 -1.80 1.34 3.04
N LEU A 67 -2.36 0.40 2.27
CA LEU A 67 -3.78 0.04 2.36
C LEU A 67 -4.16 -0.52 3.74
N ASP A 68 -3.37 -1.48 4.24
CA ASP A 68 -3.56 -2.08 5.56
C ASP A 68 -3.32 -1.06 6.66
N GLY A 69 -2.34 -0.16 6.50
CA GLY A 69 -2.08 0.95 7.42
C GLY A 69 -3.31 1.86 7.55
N ILE A 70 -3.88 2.31 6.42
CA ILE A 70 -5.10 3.11 6.39
C ILE A 70 -6.26 2.37 7.08
N ALA A 71 -6.50 1.10 6.72
CA ALA A 71 -7.59 0.32 7.29
C ALA A 71 -7.45 0.17 8.82
N ASN A 72 -6.25 -0.17 9.29
CA ASN A 72 -5.98 -0.37 10.71
C ASN A 72 -6.05 0.93 11.51
N ASP A 73 -5.49 2.02 10.98
CA ASP A 73 -5.50 3.32 11.64
C ASP A 73 -6.90 3.91 11.73
N LEU A 74 -7.68 3.86 10.64
CA LEU A 74 -9.05 4.37 10.65
C LEU A 74 -9.95 3.54 11.57
N LYS A 75 -9.78 2.21 11.60
CA LYS A 75 -10.47 1.36 12.59
C LYS A 75 -10.12 1.78 14.02
N ARG A 76 -8.84 1.97 14.32
CA ARG A 76 -8.37 2.39 15.64
C ARG A 76 -8.90 3.77 16.04
N ILE A 77 -8.87 4.74 15.12
CA ILE A 77 -9.42 6.09 15.34
C ILE A 77 -10.92 6.00 15.63
N PHE A 78 -11.66 5.25 14.82
CA PHE A 78 -13.09 5.05 15.00
C PHE A 78 -13.42 4.42 16.37
N GLU A 79 -12.73 3.34 16.74
CA GLU A 79 -12.93 2.64 18.01
C GLU A 79 -12.54 3.48 19.24
N GLN A 80 -11.53 4.33 19.12
CA GLN A 80 -11.05 5.13 20.25
C GLN A 80 -11.84 6.42 20.46
N TYR A 81 -12.27 7.08 19.39
CA TYR A 81 -12.78 8.46 19.48
C TYR A 81 -14.24 8.63 19.06
N TYR A 82 -14.81 7.72 18.27
CA TYR A 82 -16.15 7.91 17.68
C TYR A 82 -17.20 6.93 18.20
N ILE A 83 -16.87 5.63 18.29
CA ILE A 83 -17.84 4.59 18.66
C ILE A 83 -18.44 4.87 20.05
N GLY A 84 -19.78 4.94 20.12
CA GLY A 84 -20.52 5.23 21.36
C GLY A 84 -20.30 6.64 21.94
N LYS A 85 -19.53 7.50 21.28
CA LYS A 85 -19.16 8.86 21.75
C LYS A 85 -19.71 9.96 20.85
N VAL A 86 -19.88 9.68 19.57
CA VAL A 86 -20.36 10.62 18.55
C VAL A 86 -21.68 10.11 17.99
N ASN A 87 -22.66 11.00 17.84
CA ASN A 87 -23.96 10.66 17.28
C ASN A 87 -23.85 10.27 15.79
N ASN A 88 -24.69 9.34 15.34
CA ASN A 88 -24.85 9.05 13.91
C ASN A 88 -25.81 10.04 13.22
N ASP A 89 -25.55 11.33 13.37
CA ASP A 89 -26.23 12.40 12.65
C ASP A 89 -25.30 13.00 11.58
N ALA A 90 -25.77 14.03 10.86
CA ALA A 90 -24.99 14.66 9.81
C ALA A 90 -23.69 15.27 10.35
N ASP A 91 -23.73 15.87 11.54
CA ASP A 91 -22.58 16.54 12.15
C ASP A 91 -21.55 15.53 12.63
N GLY A 92 -21.97 14.44 13.28
CA GLY A 92 -21.08 13.37 13.72
C GLY A 92 -20.38 12.65 12.56
N ARG A 93 -21.11 12.38 11.46
CA ARG A 93 -20.52 11.83 10.24
C ARG A 93 -19.56 12.80 9.56
N ASN A 94 -19.89 14.09 9.52
CA ASN A 94 -18.98 15.11 9.00
C ASN A 94 -17.72 15.28 9.86
N LEU A 95 -17.84 15.14 11.18
CA LEU A 95 -16.69 15.15 12.08
C LEU A 95 -15.74 14.00 11.78
N PHE A 96 -16.27 12.79 11.56
CA PHE A 96 -15.44 11.64 11.19
C PHE A 96 -14.86 11.79 9.77
N LYS A 97 -15.63 12.32 8.82
CA LYS A 97 -15.14 12.64 7.47
C LYS A 97 -13.93 13.58 7.52
N ASN A 98 -13.99 14.64 8.31
CA ASN A 98 -12.89 15.59 8.45
C ASN A 98 -11.63 14.95 9.04
N GLU A 99 -11.78 14.03 10.00
CA GLU A 99 -10.64 13.31 10.56
C GLU A 99 -9.98 12.39 9.53
N ILE A 100 -10.77 11.66 8.73
CA ILE A 100 -10.24 10.85 7.62
C ILE A 100 -9.49 11.72 6.61
N ILE A 101 -10.07 12.87 6.24
CA ILE A 101 -9.43 13.82 5.31
C ILE A 101 -8.09 14.31 5.87
N ASN A 102 -8.03 14.70 7.14
CA ASN A 102 -6.79 15.13 7.79
C ASN A 102 -5.73 14.03 7.75
N TYR A 103 -6.11 12.81 8.11
CA TYR A 103 -5.23 11.64 8.07
C TYR A 103 -4.69 11.35 6.66
N LEU A 104 -5.57 11.33 5.64
CA LEU A 104 -5.17 11.08 4.24
C LEU A 104 -4.31 12.20 3.67
N ASN A 105 -4.53 13.46 4.08
CA ASN A 105 -3.64 14.58 3.76
C ASN A 105 -2.24 14.37 4.35
N THR A 106 -2.13 13.94 5.62
CA THR A 106 -0.83 13.59 6.21
C THR A 106 -0.14 12.47 5.43
N LEU A 107 -0.86 11.43 5.01
CA LEU A 107 -0.30 10.37 4.16
C LEU A 107 0.17 10.90 2.80
N GLN A 108 -0.56 11.85 2.20
CA GLN A 108 -0.16 12.49 0.95
C GLN A 108 1.10 13.35 1.12
N GLU A 109 1.20 14.11 2.22
CA GLU A 109 2.36 14.96 2.53
C GLU A 109 3.65 14.15 2.69
N ILE A 110 3.58 12.97 3.30
CA ILE A 110 4.73 12.06 3.42
C ILE A 110 4.96 11.21 2.16
N GLY A 111 4.16 11.41 1.10
CA GLY A 111 4.26 10.69 -0.16
C GLY A 111 3.88 9.21 -0.09
N ALA A 112 3.05 8.81 0.87
CA ALA A 112 2.51 7.45 0.96
C ALA A 112 1.33 7.22 0.00
N VAL A 113 0.55 8.26 -0.27
CA VAL A 113 -0.50 8.32 -1.30
C VAL A 113 -0.30 9.53 -2.19
N GLN A 114 -0.97 9.56 -3.34
CA GLN A 114 -0.95 10.68 -4.30
C GLN A 114 -2.34 10.93 -4.88
N ASN A 115 -2.54 12.11 -5.46
CA ASN A 115 -3.78 12.52 -6.13
C ASN A 115 -5.04 12.43 -5.25
N PHE A 116 -4.89 12.60 -3.93
CA PHE A 116 -6.02 12.59 -3.01
C PHE A 116 -6.81 13.90 -3.12
N ASP A 117 -8.09 13.80 -3.50
CA ASP A 117 -9.05 14.89 -3.56
C ASP A 117 -10.03 14.81 -2.39
N THR A 118 -9.86 15.73 -1.44
CA THR A 118 -10.69 15.86 -0.23
C THR A 118 -12.20 15.94 -0.49
N GLN A 119 -12.63 16.40 -1.67
CA GLN A 119 -14.05 16.56 -2.01
C GLN A 119 -14.66 15.25 -2.52
N ASN A 120 -13.92 14.51 -3.34
CA ASN A 120 -14.45 13.40 -4.13
C ASN A 120 -14.04 12.02 -3.59
N ASP A 121 -12.92 11.94 -2.88
CA ASP A 121 -12.30 10.65 -2.50
C ASP A 121 -12.76 10.13 -1.14
N VAL A 122 -13.54 10.90 -0.37
CA VAL A 122 -14.07 10.47 0.93
C VAL A 122 -15.57 10.74 1.04
N LYS A 123 -16.32 9.68 1.34
CA LYS A 123 -17.72 9.78 1.78
C LYS A 123 -17.94 9.03 3.08
N VAL A 124 -18.67 9.67 3.99
CA VAL A 124 -19.15 9.04 5.23
C VAL A 124 -20.67 9.16 5.22
N LEU A 125 -21.33 8.02 5.06
CA LEU A 125 -22.77 7.88 4.85
C LEU A 125 -23.41 7.15 6.05
N PRO A 126 -24.72 7.35 6.29
CA PRO A 126 -25.44 6.45 7.19
C PRO A 126 -25.37 5.02 6.62
N GLY A 127 -25.15 4.04 7.49
CA GLY A 127 -25.28 2.64 7.13
C GLY A 127 -26.74 2.18 7.14
N ASN A 128 -26.93 0.86 6.98
CA ASN A 128 -28.27 0.27 6.90
C ASN A 128 -29.02 0.30 8.24
N GLU A 129 -28.28 0.23 9.35
CA GLU A 129 -28.82 0.32 10.71
C GLU A 129 -28.58 1.72 11.30
N VAL A 130 -29.44 2.14 12.23
CA VAL A 130 -29.40 3.48 12.85
C VAL A 130 -28.10 3.80 13.58
N ASP A 131 -27.40 2.78 14.06
CA ASP A 131 -26.12 2.85 14.77
C ASP A 131 -24.90 2.57 13.88
N SER A 132 -25.11 2.44 12.56
CA SER A 132 -24.06 2.09 11.61
C SER A 132 -23.70 3.25 10.70
N ILE A 133 -22.41 3.34 10.35
CA ILE A 133 -21.88 4.26 9.33
C ILE A 133 -21.21 3.46 8.22
N TYR A 134 -21.25 3.99 7.00
CA TYR A 134 -20.60 3.42 5.83
C TYR A 134 -19.60 4.43 5.25
N VAL A 135 -18.39 3.97 4.96
CA VAL A 135 -17.30 4.83 4.47
C VAL A 135 -16.86 4.35 3.09
N GLU A 136 -16.84 5.26 2.12
CA GLU A 136 -16.21 5.05 0.81
C GLU A 136 -14.91 5.85 0.76
N LEU A 137 -13.81 5.18 0.40
CA LEU A 137 -12.49 5.82 0.23
C LEU A 137 -11.89 5.46 -1.12
N TYR A 138 -11.40 6.48 -1.81
CA TYR A 138 -10.55 6.33 -2.98
C TYR A 138 -9.14 6.77 -2.60
N VAL A 139 -8.18 5.86 -2.74
CA VAL A 139 -6.78 6.15 -2.43
C VAL A 139 -5.88 5.59 -3.52
N GLN A 140 -4.82 6.32 -3.84
CA GLN A 140 -3.81 5.88 -4.78
C GLN A 140 -2.45 5.81 -4.08
N PRO A 141 -2.05 4.65 -3.55
CA PRO A 141 -0.73 4.46 -2.93
C PRO A 141 0.41 4.77 -3.91
N THR A 142 1.46 5.41 -3.42
CA THR A 142 2.67 5.65 -4.18
C THR A 142 3.56 4.42 -4.15
N ASP A 143 4.05 4.01 -5.32
CA ASP A 143 4.93 2.86 -5.46
C ASP A 143 6.37 3.26 -5.80
N SER A 144 7.32 2.36 -5.58
CA SER A 144 8.73 2.57 -5.91
C SER A 144 9.04 2.33 -7.38
N VAL A 145 9.99 3.10 -7.91
CA VAL A 145 10.60 2.81 -9.22
C VAL A 145 11.44 1.54 -9.10
N GLU A 146 11.09 0.50 -9.87
CA GLU A 146 11.81 -0.79 -9.90
C GLU A 146 12.44 -1.10 -11.26
N LYS A 147 11.96 -0.47 -12.34
CA LYS A 147 12.50 -0.66 -13.70
C LYS A 147 12.72 0.70 -14.35
N ILE A 148 13.91 0.88 -14.92
CA ILE A 148 14.30 2.09 -15.65
C ILE A 148 14.74 1.67 -17.05
N TYR A 149 14.08 2.20 -18.08
CA TYR A 149 14.49 2.05 -19.48
C TYR A 149 15.27 3.29 -19.89
N MET A 150 16.50 3.12 -20.37
CA MET A 150 17.36 4.23 -20.78
C MET A 150 17.86 4.02 -22.22
N LYS A 151 17.76 5.07 -23.04
CA LYS A 151 18.37 5.13 -24.38
C LYS A 151 19.49 6.16 -24.35
N ILE A 152 20.72 5.74 -24.63
CA ILE A 152 21.89 6.61 -24.74
C ILE A 152 22.28 6.68 -26.22
N THR A 153 22.40 7.89 -26.75
CA THR A 153 22.82 8.14 -28.14
C THR A 153 24.15 8.91 -28.12
N ILE A 154 25.14 8.43 -28.86
CA ILE A 154 26.43 9.11 -29.07
C ILE A 154 26.24 10.16 -30.16
N ARG A 155 26.80 11.36 -29.97
CA ARG A 155 26.92 12.38 -31.03
C ARG A 155 28.15 12.14 -31.87
#